data_AF-A0A662WUG8-F1
#
_entry.id   AF-A0A662WUG8-F1
#
_cell.length_a   1.000
_cell.length_b   1.000
_cell.length_c   1.000
_cell.angle_alpha   90.00
_cell.angle_beta   90.00
_cell.angle_gamma   90.00
#
_symmetry.space_group_name_H-M   'P 1'
#
loop_
_entity.id
_entity.type
_entity.pdbx_description
1 polymer ?
#
loop_
_entity_poly.entity_id
_entity_poly.type
_entity_poly.pdbx_seq_one_letter_code
_entity_poly.pdbx_strand_id
1 'polypeptide(L)'
;MSSAQCTEEEAQWRQQRAELYEELYRGGQKPLNRAAVLATRAHFTPGATLEPKPYVLPSEDDMVALICAVIPPAMAQRCRKIGEQLTELLPREPETDNAVAYVNRLDLMHVTLFHTSHPEDLAPNAKSRRAADVAQLTAMGTHFAPIRMAPVKVILASSGAVILLFQCLPTADAAFSEDVVNANTEFSVDHLRRVAKETFSYAPKTDTRVIIHSTLARVLSPDVGEEALSRVRAKCEEISAELAADPQPALFDKLWYVEETHHFSPQGPRTVIPLVGGQEQTQ
;
A
#
# COMPACT_ATOMS: atom_id res chain seq x y z
N MET A 1 -28.07 -22.51 -2.27
CA MET A 1 -27.29 -21.32 -1.84
C MET A 1 -26.08 -21.84 -1.10
N SER A 2 -24.98 -22.07 -1.83
CA SER A 2 -23.71 -22.50 -1.22
C SER A 2 -22.97 -21.24 -0.83
N SER A 3 -22.88 -20.92 0.46
CA SER A 3 -21.79 -20.05 0.92
C SER A 3 -20.51 -20.73 0.48
N ALA A 4 -19.71 -20.11 -0.39
CA ALA A 4 -18.40 -20.64 -0.72
C ALA A 4 -17.67 -20.92 0.60
N GLN A 5 -17.43 -22.20 0.90
CA GLN A 5 -16.80 -22.59 2.15
C GLN A 5 -15.37 -22.05 2.11
N CYS A 6 -15.02 -21.22 3.10
CA CYS A 6 -13.67 -20.76 3.32
C CYS A 6 -12.72 -21.97 3.38
N THR A 7 -11.71 -21.98 2.51
CA THR A 7 -10.65 -22.99 2.50
C THR A 7 -9.74 -22.84 3.72
N GLU A 8 -8.93 -23.87 3.99
CA GLU A 8 -7.93 -23.82 5.07
C GLU A 8 -6.89 -22.71 4.82
N GLU A 9 -6.45 -22.53 3.57
CA GLU A 9 -5.50 -21.48 3.17
C GLU A 9 -6.10 -20.08 3.43
N GLU A 10 -7.34 -19.84 3.02
CA GLU A 10 -8.05 -18.59 3.26
C GLU A 10 -8.23 -18.32 4.77
N ALA A 11 -8.53 -19.35 5.56
CA ALA A 11 -8.63 -19.21 7.02
C ALA A 11 -7.27 -18.80 7.63
N GLN A 12 -6.17 -19.37 7.15
CA GLN A 12 -4.81 -19.00 7.56
C GLN A 12 -4.49 -17.54 7.17
N TRP A 13 -4.81 -17.10 5.95
CA TRP A 13 -4.62 -15.71 5.53
C TRP A 13 -5.39 -14.73 6.41
N ARG A 14 -6.65 -15.04 6.74
CA ARG A 14 -7.46 -14.23 7.67
C ARG A 14 -6.79 -14.09 9.02
N GLN A 15 -6.34 -15.21 9.60
CA GLN A 15 -5.68 -15.22 10.91
C GLN A 15 -4.37 -14.43 10.88
N GLN A 16 -3.49 -14.70 9.91
CA GLN A 16 -2.20 -14.02 9.77
C GLN A 16 -2.37 -12.51 9.62
N ARG A 17 -3.34 -12.06 8.81
CA ARG A 17 -3.61 -10.63 8.65
C ARG A 17 -4.10 -9.98 9.94
N ALA A 18 -4.98 -10.65 10.69
CA ALA A 18 -5.43 -10.14 11.98
C ALA A 18 -4.28 -10.00 12.99
N GLU A 19 -3.42 -11.02 13.08
CA GLU A 19 -2.23 -11.01 13.94
C GLU A 19 -1.25 -9.90 13.56
N LEU A 20 -0.98 -9.71 12.27
CA LEU A 20 -0.08 -8.65 11.77
C LEU A 20 -0.63 -7.25 12.06
N TYR A 21 -1.95 -7.04 11.93
CA TYR A 21 -2.55 -5.74 12.21
C TYR A 21 -2.44 -5.38 13.68
N GLU A 22 -2.64 -6.38 14.56
CA GLU A 22 -2.46 -6.21 15.99
C GLU A 22 -0.98 -6.01 16.37
N GLU A 23 -0.06 -6.75 15.74
CA GLU A 23 1.38 -6.57 15.93
C GLU A 23 1.82 -5.14 15.56
N LEU A 24 1.40 -4.64 14.40
CA LEU A 24 1.69 -3.28 13.96
C LEU A 24 1.10 -2.23 14.90
N TYR A 25 -0.12 -2.45 15.37
CA TYR A 25 -0.76 -1.57 16.32
C TYR A 25 0.05 -1.48 17.62
N ARG A 26 0.41 -2.63 18.21
CA ARG A 26 1.27 -2.68 19.41
C ARG A 26 2.65 -2.10 19.17
N GLY A 27 3.23 -2.34 17.99
CA GLY A 27 4.50 -1.78 17.56
C GLY A 27 4.46 -0.26 17.48
N GLY A 28 3.36 0.32 17.00
CA GLY A 28 3.13 1.77 16.91
C GLY A 28 2.99 2.48 18.26
N GLN A 29 2.67 1.75 19.34
CA GLN A 29 2.64 2.29 20.70
C GLN A 29 4.04 2.47 21.30
N LYS A 30 5.08 1.94 20.67
CA LYS A 30 6.47 2.13 21.10
C LYS A 30 7.00 3.50 20.62
N PRO A 31 8.08 4.01 21.23
CA PRO A 31 8.80 5.16 20.69
C PRO A 31 9.25 4.92 19.23
N LEU A 32 9.50 6.00 18.50
CA LEU A 32 10.07 5.89 17.16
C LEU A 32 11.41 5.13 17.20
N ASN A 33 11.60 4.22 16.26
CA ASN A 33 12.88 3.61 16.01
C ASN A 33 13.77 4.65 15.31
N ARG A 34 14.59 5.35 16.12
CA ARG A 34 15.51 6.39 15.65
C ARG A 34 16.35 5.95 14.45
N ALA A 35 16.89 4.74 14.46
CA ALA A 35 17.74 4.25 13.37
C ALA A 35 16.93 4.07 12.07
N ALA A 36 15.72 3.52 12.15
CA ALA A 36 14.84 3.35 10.99
C ALA A 36 14.37 4.70 10.41
N VAL A 37 14.04 5.67 11.28
CA VAL A 37 13.64 7.01 10.86
C VAL A 37 14.81 7.72 10.18
N LEU A 38 16.03 7.67 10.75
CA LEU A 38 17.22 8.25 10.14
C LEU A 38 17.57 7.61 8.79
N ALA A 39 17.47 6.28 8.69
CA ALA A 39 17.67 5.57 7.43
C ALA A 39 16.67 6.04 6.37
N THR A 40 15.38 6.14 6.72
CA THR A 40 14.34 6.64 5.83
C THR A 40 14.60 8.11 5.44
N ARG A 41 14.94 8.97 6.40
CA ARG A 41 15.22 10.40 6.22
C ARG A 41 16.32 10.67 5.20
N ALA A 42 17.33 9.81 5.14
CA ALA A 42 18.44 9.93 4.21
C ALA A 42 17.97 9.95 2.73
N HIS A 43 16.83 9.33 2.44
CA HIS A 43 16.22 9.28 1.12
C HIS A 43 15.29 10.45 0.80
N PHE A 44 15.27 11.50 1.63
CA PHE A 44 14.46 12.70 1.40
C PHE A 44 15.34 13.95 1.33
N THR A 45 14.92 14.95 0.56
CA THR A 45 15.57 16.27 0.52
C THR A 45 15.38 17.02 1.86
N PRO A 46 16.34 17.84 2.30
CA PRO A 46 16.12 18.78 3.39
C PRO A 46 15.38 20.03 2.90
N GLY A 47 14.65 20.68 3.81
CA GLY A 47 14.02 21.96 3.52
C GLY A 47 12.64 22.13 4.14
N ALA A 48 11.97 23.20 3.70
CA ALA A 48 10.64 23.54 4.18
C ALA A 48 9.58 22.50 3.79
N THR A 49 9.84 21.78 2.70
CA THR A 49 9.14 20.58 2.25
C THR A 49 10.15 19.45 2.09
N LEU A 50 9.70 18.22 2.31
CA LEU A 50 10.50 17.01 2.13
C LEU A 50 10.04 16.34 0.84
N GLU A 51 10.96 16.00 -0.04
CA GLU A 51 10.66 15.24 -1.26
C GLU A 51 11.49 13.96 -1.30
N PRO A 52 10.91 12.82 -1.69
CA PRO A 52 11.66 11.61 -2.00
C PRO A 52 12.78 11.88 -2.99
N LYS A 53 13.94 11.25 -2.78
CA LYS A 53 15.06 11.26 -3.74
C LYS A 53 14.86 10.15 -4.77
N PRO A 54 15.34 10.35 -6.01
CA PRO A 54 15.36 9.29 -7.01
C PRO A 54 16.28 8.14 -6.57
N TYR A 55 16.00 6.93 -7.05
CA TYR A 55 16.93 5.80 -6.90
C TYR A 55 18.24 6.07 -7.65
N VAL A 56 19.33 5.55 -7.07
CA VAL A 56 20.61 5.40 -7.78
C VAL A 56 20.77 3.92 -8.07
N LEU A 57 20.40 3.51 -9.28
CA LEU A 57 20.43 2.10 -9.69
C LEU A 57 21.82 1.72 -10.26
N PRO A 58 22.27 0.47 -10.07
CA PRO A 58 23.57 0.02 -10.56
C PRO A 58 23.72 0.06 -12.09
N SER A 59 22.64 -0.20 -12.82
CA SER A 59 22.61 -0.27 -14.28
C SER A 59 21.42 0.48 -14.88
N GLU A 60 21.54 0.89 -16.14
CA GLU A 60 20.48 1.50 -16.93
C GLU A 60 19.32 0.54 -17.26
N ASP A 61 19.54 -0.77 -17.15
CA ASP A 61 18.51 -1.82 -17.35
C ASP A 61 17.85 -2.27 -16.02
N ASP A 62 18.35 -1.77 -14.89
CA ASP A 62 17.72 -1.97 -13.59
C ASP A 62 16.49 -1.06 -13.46
N MET A 63 15.50 -1.54 -12.72
CA MET A 63 14.26 -0.82 -12.44
C MET A 63 13.64 -1.39 -11.18
N VAL A 64 13.13 -0.52 -10.30
CA VAL A 64 12.21 -0.93 -9.24
C VAL A 64 10.79 -0.89 -9.80
N ALA A 65 10.00 -1.91 -9.53
CA ALA A 65 8.70 -2.06 -10.15
C ALA A 65 7.65 -2.67 -9.23
N LEU A 66 6.46 -2.08 -9.25
CA LEU A 66 5.38 -2.35 -8.32
C LEU A 66 4.08 -2.63 -9.07
N ILE A 67 3.29 -3.52 -8.50
CA ILE A 67 1.87 -3.69 -8.80
C ILE A 67 1.10 -3.08 -7.65
N CYS A 68 0.25 -2.09 -7.95
CA CYS A 68 -0.52 -1.38 -6.95
C CYS A 68 -2.02 -1.41 -7.28
N ALA A 69 -2.89 -1.52 -6.27
CA ALA A 69 -4.30 -1.18 -6.44
C ALA A 69 -4.45 0.33 -6.46
N VAL A 70 -5.19 0.85 -7.45
CA VAL A 70 -5.44 2.28 -7.60
C VAL A 70 -6.51 2.69 -6.62
N ILE A 71 -6.19 3.60 -5.69
CA ILE A 71 -7.18 4.15 -4.77
C ILE A 71 -8.13 5.07 -5.56
N PRO A 72 -9.47 4.86 -5.51
CA PRO A 72 -10.42 5.73 -6.19
C PRO A 72 -10.33 7.18 -5.68
N PRO A 73 -10.63 8.20 -6.52
CA PRO A 73 -10.35 9.60 -6.20
C PRO A 73 -10.89 10.08 -4.84
N ALA A 74 -12.12 9.72 -4.48
CA ALA A 74 -12.72 10.11 -3.19
C ALA A 74 -11.97 9.49 -1.99
N MET A 75 -11.60 8.21 -2.09
CA MET A 75 -10.82 7.54 -1.05
C MET A 75 -9.39 8.10 -1.00
N ALA A 76 -8.79 8.45 -2.14
CA ALA A 76 -7.46 9.05 -2.20
C ALA A 76 -7.43 10.44 -1.52
N GLN A 77 -8.47 11.25 -1.74
CA GLN A 77 -8.65 12.53 -1.05
C GLN A 77 -8.78 12.33 0.47
N ARG A 78 -9.57 11.35 0.91
CA ARG A 78 -9.68 11.00 2.34
C ARG A 78 -8.32 10.58 2.91
N CYS A 79 -7.58 9.71 2.22
CA CYS A 79 -6.24 9.27 2.62
C CYS A 79 -5.29 10.48 2.78
N ARG A 80 -5.27 11.39 1.79
CA ARG A 80 -4.44 12.58 1.81
C ARG A 80 -4.78 13.49 3.00
N LYS A 81 -6.07 13.76 3.20
CA LYS A 81 -6.57 14.60 4.30
C LYS A 81 -6.19 14.02 5.67
N ILE A 82 -6.32 12.71 5.87
CA ILE A 82 -5.88 12.04 7.11
C ILE A 82 -4.37 12.24 7.31
N GLY A 83 -3.57 12.04 6.26
CA GLY A 83 -2.13 12.27 6.32
C GLY A 83 -1.79 13.70 6.74
N GLU A 84 -2.43 14.70 6.13
CA GLU A 84 -2.25 16.13 6.46
C GLU A 84 -2.61 16.41 7.92
N GLN A 85 -3.81 16.01 8.36
CA GLN A 85 -4.28 16.19 9.73
C GLN A 85 -3.31 15.65 10.78
N LEU A 86 -2.71 14.49 10.51
CA LEU A 86 -1.77 13.87 11.43
C LEU A 86 -0.42 14.58 11.44
N THR A 87 0.07 15.03 10.27
CA THR A 87 1.34 15.75 10.20
C THR A 87 1.27 17.19 10.71
N GLU A 88 0.10 17.84 10.66
CA GLU A 88 -0.11 19.18 11.22
C GLU A 88 0.08 19.23 12.76
N LEU A 89 -0.04 18.08 13.44
CA LEU A 89 0.19 17.97 14.89
C LEU A 89 1.68 17.96 15.26
N LEU A 90 2.57 17.84 14.28
CA LEU A 90 4.00 17.74 14.47
C LEU A 90 4.66 19.12 14.38
N PRO A 91 5.56 19.48 15.31
CA PRO A 91 6.31 20.72 15.22
C PRO A 91 7.33 20.64 14.07
N ARG A 92 7.69 21.79 13.51
CA ARG A 92 8.85 21.92 12.60
C ARG A 92 10.16 21.81 13.39
N GLU A 93 11.27 21.56 12.71
CA GLU A 93 12.59 21.54 13.34
C GLU A 93 12.92 22.93 13.94
N PRO A 94 13.22 23.05 15.26
CA PRO A 94 13.37 24.38 15.89
C PRO A 94 14.50 25.25 15.33
N GLU A 95 15.60 24.63 14.88
CA GLU A 95 16.80 25.35 14.45
C GLU A 95 16.74 25.79 12.98
N THR A 96 16.07 25.01 12.14
CA THR A 96 16.10 25.13 10.67
C THR A 96 14.75 25.50 10.08
N ASP A 97 13.68 25.41 10.88
CA ASP A 97 12.29 25.46 10.45
C ASP A 97 11.98 24.46 9.32
N ASN A 98 12.72 23.35 9.22
CA ASN A 98 12.42 22.31 8.23
C ASN A 98 11.17 21.51 8.61
N ALA A 99 10.52 20.94 7.59
CA ALA A 99 9.49 19.95 7.83
C ALA A 99 10.07 18.68 8.47
N VAL A 100 9.35 18.13 9.44
CA VAL A 100 9.70 16.87 10.11
C VAL A 100 8.96 15.66 9.54
N ALA A 101 7.98 15.89 8.67
CA ALA A 101 7.17 14.84 8.09
C ALA A 101 6.84 15.17 6.63
N TYR A 102 6.68 14.11 5.85
CA TYR A 102 6.27 14.13 4.46
C TYR A 102 4.88 13.51 4.33
N VAL A 103 3.97 14.15 3.61
CA VAL A 103 2.67 13.57 3.28
C VAL A 103 2.69 13.15 1.81
N ASN A 104 2.24 11.92 1.52
CA ASN A 104 2.19 11.41 0.15
C ASN A 104 1.26 12.27 -0.72
N ARG A 105 1.70 12.59 -1.94
CA ARG A 105 0.90 13.35 -2.89
C ARG A 105 -0.38 12.60 -3.26
N LEU A 106 -1.44 13.36 -3.52
CA LEU A 106 -2.77 12.81 -3.86
C LEU A 106 -2.71 11.86 -5.07
N ASP A 107 -1.98 12.24 -6.11
CA ASP A 107 -1.86 11.47 -7.35
C ASP A 107 -0.98 10.22 -7.22
N LEU A 108 -0.34 10.02 -6.07
CA LEU A 108 0.52 8.89 -5.76
C LEU A 108 -0.09 7.95 -4.70
N MET A 109 -1.31 8.23 -4.22
CA MET A 109 -2.00 7.37 -3.26
C MET A 109 -2.35 6.02 -3.89
N HIS A 110 -1.94 4.93 -3.23
CA HIS A 110 -2.07 3.57 -3.74
C HIS A 110 -2.00 2.54 -2.61
N VAL A 111 -2.39 1.30 -2.91
CA VAL A 111 -2.11 0.14 -2.07
C VAL A 111 -1.10 -0.75 -2.79
N THR A 112 0.11 -0.90 -2.28
CA THR A 112 1.10 -1.82 -2.87
C THR A 112 0.65 -3.26 -2.69
N LEU A 113 0.53 -3.99 -3.80
CA LEU A 113 0.11 -5.38 -3.79
C LEU A 113 1.30 -6.32 -3.91
N PHE A 114 2.23 -6.02 -4.82
CA PHE A 114 3.34 -6.91 -5.15
C PHE A 114 4.52 -6.12 -5.73
N HIS A 115 5.75 -6.52 -5.43
CA HIS A 115 6.95 -5.98 -6.09
C HIS A 115 7.37 -6.96 -7.18
N THR A 116 7.43 -6.52 -8.44
CA THR A 116 8.06 -7.31 -9.51
C THR A 116 9.57 -7.09 -9.53
N SER A 117 10.06 -6.03 -8.88
CA SER A 117 11.48 -5.74 -8.61
C SER A 117 11.58 -4.82 -7.39
N HIS A 118 12.52 -5.07 -6.47
CA HIS A 118 12.68 -4.30 -5.22
C HIS A 118 14.07 -3.64 -5.18
N PRO A 119 14.24 -2.43 -4.58
CA PRO A 119 15.54 -1.76 -4.54
C PRO A 119 16.67 -2.56 -3.87
N GLU A 120 16.33 -3.43 -2.94
CA GLU A 120 17.28 -4.31 -2.23
C GLU A 120 17.42 -5.70 -2.86
N ASP A 121 16.57 -6.04 -3.83
CA ASP A 121 16.54 -7.33 -4.53
C ASP A 121 16.01 -7.09 -5.95
N LEU A 122 16.88 -6.51 -6.81
CA LEU A 122 16.48 -6.10 -8.15
C LEU A 122 16.24 -7.32 -9.03
N ALA A 123 15.12 -7.33 -9.74
CA ALA A 123 14.86 -8.36 -10.73
C ALA A 123 15.78 -8.14 -11.95
N PRO A 124 16.35 -9.20 -12.55
CA PRO A 124 17.33 -9.07 -13.63
C PRO A 124 16.71 -8.39 -14.86
N ASN A 125 17.36 -7.47 -15.58
CA ASN A 125 16.80 -6.86 -16.81
C ASN A 125 15.38 -6.26 -16.67
N ALA A 126 15.06 -5.69 -15.51
CA ALA A 126 13.69 -5.27 -15.17
C ALA A 126 13.12 -4.25 -16.16
N LYS A 127 13.93 -3.30 -16.65
CA LYS A 127 13.47 -2.27 -17.60
C LYS A 127 13.12 -2.88 -18.96
N SER A 128 13.97 -3.75 -19.51
CA SER A 128 13.72 -4.44 -20.78
C SER A 128 12.47 -5.34 -20.74
N ARG A 129 12.10 -5.88 -19.57
CA ARG A 129 10.91 -6.72 -19.40
C ARG A 129 9.59 -5.97 -19.29
N ARG A 130 9.61 -4.67 -19.01
CA ARG A 130 8.40 -3.87 -18.70
C ARG A 130 7.21 -4.15 -19.61
N ALA A 131 7.43 -4.25 -20.93
CA ALA A 131 6.34 -4.53 -21.89
C ALA A 131 5.71 -5.92 -21.68
N ALA A 132 6.54 -6.94 -21.42
CA ALA A 132 6.08 -8.28 -21.11
C ALA A 132 5.36 -8.34 -19.76
N ASP A 133 5.88 -7.66 -18.74
CA ASP A 133 5.27 -7.61 -17.41
C ASP A 133 3.88 -6.96 -17.45
N VAL A 134 3.75 -5.85 -18.19
CA VAL A 134 2.47 -5.17 -18.41
C VAL A 134 1.50 -6.09 -19.15
N ALA A 135 1.96 -6.83 -20.16
CA ALA A 135 1.11 -7.79 -20.88
C ALA A 135 0.62 -8.93 -19.97
N GLN A 136 1.51 -9.48 -19.14
CA GLN A 136 1.16 -10.51 -18.14
C GLN A 136 0.17 -9.98 -17.11
N LEU A 137 0.39 -8.78 -16.58
CA LEU A 137 -0.53 -8.17 -15.62
C LEU A 137 -1.88 -7.83 -16.26
N THR A 138 -1.89 -7.43 -17.54
CA THR A 138 -3.12 -7.20 -18.30
C THR A 138 -3.91 -8.48 -18.46
N ALA A 139 -3.26 -9.59 -18.82
CA ALA A 139 -3.90 -10.91 -18.88
C ALA A 139 -4.39 -11.37 -17.50
N MET A 140 -3.64 -11.12 -16.43
CA MET A 140 -4.11 -11.41 -15.07
C MET A 140 -5.36 -10.61 -14.73
N GLY A 141 -5.42 -9.32 -15.10
CA GLY A 141 -6.56 -8.42 -14.84
C GLY A 141 -7.89 -8.87 -15.46
N THR A 142 -7.87 -9.70 -16.50
CA THR A 142 -9.10 -10.26 -17.10
C THR A 142 -9.75 -11.36 -16.25
N HIS A 143 -9.02 -11.93 -15.30
CA HIS A 143 -9.49 -13.00 -14.43
C HIS A 143 -9.75 -12.54 -12.98
N PHE A 144 -9.51 -11.26 -12.70
CA PHE A 144 -9.76 -10.67 -11.38
C PHE A 144 -10.93 -9.71 -11.45
N ALA A 145 -11.93 -9.94 -10.61
CA ALA A 145 -13.01 -9.00 -10.38
C ALA A 145 -12.52 -7.76 -9.60
N PRO A 146 -13.15 -6.58 -9.79
CA PRO A 146 -12.88 -5.40 -8.99
C PRO A 146 -12.90 -5.67 -7.47
N ILE A 147 -11.94 -5.08 -6.75
CA ILE A 147 -11.73 -5.37 -5.33
C ILE A 147 -12.45 -4.33 -4.48
N ARG A 148 -13.42 -4.75 -3.67
CA ARG A 148 -14.06 -3.87 -2.70
C ARG A 148 -13.26 -3.84 -1.41
N MET A 149 -12.73 -2.69 -1.01
CA MET A 149 -11.98 -2.54 0.25
C MET A 149 -12.55 -1.45 1.14
N ALA A 150 -12.52 -1.71 2.46
CA ALA A 150 -12.78 -0.71 3.49
C ALA A 150 -11.48 -0.31 4.20
N PRO A 151 -11.27 0.98 4.48
CA PRO A 151 -10.27 1.41 5.44
C PRO A 151 -10.70 1.01 6.86
N VAL A 152 -9.75 0.57 7.69
CA VAL A 152 -10.07 0.00 9.01
C VAL A 152 -9.33 0.62 10.17
N LYS A 153 -8.06 1.00 9.99
CA LYS A 153 -7.25 1.53 11.09
C LYS A 153 -6.12 2.40 10.57
N VAL A 154 -5.88 3.53 11.23
CA VAL A 154 -4.70 4.37 10.99
C VAL A 154 -3.67 4.10 12.07
N ILE A 155 -2.41 3.92 11.67
CA ILE A 155 -1.32 3.60 12.59
C ILE A 155 -0.12 4.49 12.28
N LEU A 156 0.46 5.08 13.33
CA LEU A 156 1.84 5.58 13.29
C LEU A 156 2.76 4.42 13.69
N ALA A 157 3.45 3.83 12.72
CA ALA A 157 4.41 2.77 12.95
C ALA A 157 5.70 3.32 13.59
N SER A 158 6.42 2.47 14.33
CA SER A 158 7.70 2.85 14.94
C SER A 158 8.77 3.24 13.92
N SER A 159 8.64 2.83 12.66
CA SER A 159 9.50 3.29 11.54
C SER A 159 9.25 4.74 11.12
N GLY A 160 8.25 5.41 11.70
CA GLY A 160 7.79 6.74 11.30
C GLY A 160 6.74 6.73 10.20
N ALA A 161 6.42 5.58 9.59
CA ALA A 161 5.36 5.50 8.59
C ALA A 161 3.98 5.70 9.23
N VAL A 162 3.18 6.60 8.66
CA VAL A 162 1.75 6.74 8.96
C VAL A 162 0.99 5.99 7.87
N ILE A 163 0.32 4.91 8.24
CA ILE A 163 -0.34 4.00 7.30
C ILE A 163 -1.83 3.90 7.59
N LEU A 164 -2.63 3.77 6.54
CA LEU A 164 -4.03 3.37 6.62
C LEU A 164 -4.14 1.91 6.20
N LEU A 165 -4.60 1.07 7.11
CA LEU A 165 -4.89 -0.34 6.85
C LEU A 165 -6.24 -0.48 6.17
N PHE A 166 -6.33 -1.43 5.25
CA PHE A 166 -7.53 -1.81 4.53
C PHE A 166 -7.89 -3.27 4.78
N GLN A 167 -9.15 -3.62 4.53
CA GLN A 167 -9.63 -4.99 4.46
C GLN A 167 -10.46 -5.16 3.19
N CYS A 168 -10.28 -6.29 2.50
CA CYS A 168 -11.19 -6.65 1.42
C CYS A 168 -12.52 -7.10 2.02
N LEU A 169 -13.61 -6.69 1.40
CA LEU A 169 -14.95 -7.01 1.86
C LEU A 169 -15.54 -8.15 1.01
N PRO A 170 -16.32 -9.06 1.63
CA PRO A 170 -17.13 -9.99 0.87
C PRO A 170 -18.16 -9.20 0.06
N THR A 171 -18.35 -9.59 -1.20
CA THR A 171 -19.42 -9.06 -2.05
C THR A 171 -20.60 -10.01 -1.89
N ALA A 172 -21.63 -9.57 -1.16
CA ALA A 172 -22.87 -10.31 -1.07
C ALA A 172 -23.47 -10.45 -2.49
N ASP A 173 -23.85 -11.67 -2.85
CA ASP A 173 -24.63 -11.99 -4.05
C ASP A 173 -23.95 -11.81 -5.42
N ALA A 174 -22.61 -11.70 -5.47
CA ALA A 174 -21.90 -11.74 -6.75
C ALA A 174 -21.77 -13.18 -7.27
N ALA A 175 -22.60 -13.55 -8.24
CA ALA A 175 -22.41 -14.75 -9.05
C ALA A 175 -21.27 -14.48 -10.04
N PHE A 176 -20.03 -14.72 -9.62
CA PHE A 176 -18.89 -14.69 -10.53
C PHE A 176 -18.86 -15.96 -11.37
N SER A 177 -18.40 -15.82 -12.62
CA SER A 177 -18.06 -16.96 -13.47
C SER A 177 -16.92 -17.79 -12.86
N GLU A 178 -16.86 -19.08 -13.20
CA GLU A 178 -15.87 -20.02 -12.62
C GLU A 178 -14.41 -19.65 -12.93
N ASP A 179 -14.16 -18.80 -13.92
CA ASP A 179 -12.84 -18.33 -14.32
C ASP A 179 -12.34 -17.11 -13.51
N VAL A 180 -13.16 -16.57 -12.59
CA VAL A 180 -12.75 -15.48 -11.70
C VAL A 180 -11.95 -16.04 -10.53
N VAL A 181 -10.68 -15.65 -10.45
CA VAL A 181 -9.74 -16.15 -9.45
C VAL A 181 -10.13 -15.73 -8.04
N ASN A 182 -10.61 -14.50 -7.86
CA ASN A 182 -11.00 -13.94 -6.57
C ASN A 182 -12.52 -14.02 -6.32
N ALA A 183 -13.16 -15.12 -6.70
CA ALA A 183 -14.59 -15.34 -6.44
C ALA A 183 -14.96 -15.18 -4.95
N ASN A 184 -14.06 -15.59 -4.04
CA ASN A 184 -14.15 -15.24 -2.63
C ASN A 184 -13.50 -13.87 -2.37
N THR A 185 -14.28 -12.80 -2.48
CA THR A 185 -13.73 -11.45 -2.59
C THR A 185 -13.05 -10.94 -1.31
N GLU A 186 -13.31 -11.54 -0.14
CA GLU A 186 -12.60 -11.24 1.11
C GLU A 186 -11.08 -11.50 0.99
N PHE A 187 -10.68 -12.41 0.12
CA PHE A 187 -9.28 -12.80 -0.09
C PHE A 187 -8.70 -12.28 -1.40
N SER A 188 -9.34 -11.28 -2.02
CA SER A 188 -8.96 -10.78 -3.35
C SER A 188 -7.48 -10.40 -3.46
N VAL A 189 -6.96 -9.67 -2.47
CA VAL A 189 -5.56 -9.24 -2.45
C VAL A 189 -4.63 -10.43 -2.23
N ASP A 190 -5.03 -11.43 -1.44
CA ASP A 190 -4.22 -12.63 -1.19
C ASP A 190 -4.12 -13.50 -2.44
N HIS A 191 -5.25 -13.74 -3.11
CA HIS A 191 -5.28 -14.41 -4.40
C HIS A 191 -4.44 -13.67 -5.44
N LEU A 192 -4.55 -12.35 -5.50
CA LEU A 192 -3.75 -11.53 -6.43
C LEU A 192 -2.27 -11.69 -6.17
N ARG A 193 -1.84 -11.63 -4.90
CA ARG A 193 -0.43 -11.82 -4.52
C ARG A 193 0.07 -13.22 -4.86
N ARG A 194 -0.75 -14.25 -4.62
CA ARG A 194 -0.42 -15.64 -4.96
C ARG A 194 -0.20 -15.80 -6.46
N VAL A 195 -1.16 -15.36 -7.29
CA VAL A 195 -1.06 -15.44 -8.76
C VAL A 195 0.09 -14.57 -9.29
N ALA A 196 0.32 -13.40 -8.71
CA ALA A 196 1.45 -12.54 -9.07
C ALA A 196 2.79 -13.24 -8.78
N LYS A 197 2.93 -13.90 -7.62
CA LYS A 197 4.13 -14.67 -7.26
C LYS A 197 4.42 -15.81 -8.24
N GLU A 198 3.38 -16.48 -8.73
CA GLU A 198 3.48 -17.53 -9.74
C GLU A 198 3.81 -16.97 -11.14
N THR A 199 3.17 -15.86 -11.51
CA THR A 199 3.31 -15.21 -12.83
C THR A 199 4.71 -14.58 -12.99
N PHE A 200 5.17 -13.87 -11.96
CA PHE A 200 6.43 -13.14 -11.94
C PHE A 200 7.49 -13.91 -11.16
N SER A 201 7.86 -15.11 -11.62
CA SER A 201 8.77 -16.02 -10.91
C SER A 201 10.19 -15.49 -10.65
N TYR A 202 10.59 -14.42 -11.35
CA TYR A 202 11.85 -13.68 -11.16
C TYR A 202 11.75 -12.59 -10.09
N ALA A 203 10.56 -12.35 -9.54
CA ALA A 203 10.33 -11.33 -8.53
C ALA A 203 11.12 -11.61 -7.25
N PRO A 204 11.36 -10.56 -6.44
CA PRO A 204 12.07 -10.66 -5.17
C PRO A 204 11.54 -11.80 -4.30
N LYS A 205 12.46 -12.58 -3.72
CA LYS A 205 12.07 -13.69 -2.83
C LYS A 205 11.73 -13.24 -1.42
N THR A 206 11.98 -11.97 -1.11
CA THR A 206 11.65 -11.38 0.19
C THR A 206 10.14 -11.46 0.40
N ASP A 207 9.74 -12.48 1.17
CA ASP A 207 8.35 -12.74 1.53
C ASP A 207 7.92 -11.64 2.48
N THR A 208 7.34 -10.58 1.93
CA THR A 208 6.72 -9.57 2.76
C THR A 208 5.42 -10.20 3.26
N ARG A 209 5.33 -10.44 4.57
CA ARG A 209 4.05 -10.70 5.23
C ARG A 209 3.20 -9.44 5.09
N VAL A 210 2.50 -9.28 3.98
CA VAL A 210 2.05 -7.95 3.57
C VAL A 210 0.67 -7.65 4.15
N ILE A 211 0.64 -6.68 5.03
CA ILE A 211 -0.55 -5.90 5.31
C ILE A 211 -1.15 -5.28 4.04
N ILE A 212 -2.45 -5.00 4.04
CA ILE A 212 -3.11 -4.27 2.95
C ILE A 212 -3.18 -2.82 3.41
N HIS A 213 -2.34 -1.94 2.86
CA HIS A 213 -2.22 -0.59 3.37
C HIS A 213 -1.89 0.44 2.29
N SER A 214 -2.24 1.69 2.57
CA SER A 214 -1.69 2.86 1.90
C SER A 214 -0.81 3.62 2.89
N THR A 215 0.39 4.01 2.48
CA THR A 215 1.18 4.98 3.25
C THR A 215 0.59 6.37 3.04
N LEU A 216 0.22 7.06 4.11
CA LEU A 216 -0.38 8.40 4.08
C LEU A 216 0.69 9.48 4.23
N ALA A 217 1.60 9.26 5.17
CA ALA A 217 2.67 10.18 5.51
C ALA A 217 3.85 9.41 6.13
N ARG A 218 4.97 10.11 6.32
CA ARG A 218 6.16 9.61 7.04
C ARG A 218 6.69 10.69 7.96
N VAL A 219 6.87 10.37 9.22
CA VAL A 219 7.67 11.14 10.18
C VAL A 219 9.13 10.83 9.90
N LEU A 220 9.89 11.87 9.58
CA LEU A 220 11.27 11.78 9.07
C LEU A 220 12.28 12.47 10.00
N SER A 221 11.85 13.09 11.10
CA SER A 221 12.75 13.52 12.16
C SER A 221 12.66 12.56 13.36
N PRO A 222 13.78 11.98 13.82
CA PRO A 222 13.80 11.14 15.01
C PRO A 222 13.74 11.94 16.32
N ASP A 223 13.83 13.27 16.23
CA ASP A 223 13.89 14.19 17.37
C ASP A 223 12.51 14.78 17.72
N VAL A 224 11.45 14.32 17.05
CA VAL A 224 10.08 14.65 17.43
C VAL A 224 9.82 14.15 18.85
N GLY A 225 9.48 15.08 19.75
CA GLY A 225 9.21 14.77 21.15
C GLY A 225 8.00 13.86 21.38
N GLU A 226 8.04 13.08 22.45
CA GLU A 226 7.00 12.08 22.78
C GLU A 226 5.62 12.71 22.99
N GLU A 227 5.54 13.97 23.44
CA GLU A 227 4.28 14.70 23.55
C GLU A 227 3.60 14.88 22.19
N ALA A 228 4.35 15.31 21.18
CA ALA A 228 3.82 15.47 19.82
C ALA A 228 3.41 14.13 19.21
N LEU A 229 4.24 13.09 19.39
CA LEU A 229 3.92 11.73 18.94
C LEU A 229 2.68 11.18 19.65
N SER A 230 2.50 11.46 20.94
CA SER A 230 1.31 11.06 21.70
C SER A 230 0.04 11.71 21.15
N ARG A 231 0.08 12.99 20.77
CA ARG A 231 -1.04 13.66 20.09
C ARG A 231 -1.37 13.01 18.74
N VAL A 232 -0.35 12.67 17.95
CA VAL A 232 -0.53 11.95 16.67
C VAL A 232 -1.18 10.59 16.91
N ARG A 233 -0.68 9.79 17.88
CA ARG A 233 -1.26 8.49 18.21
C ARG A 233 -2.70 8.60 18.68
N ALA A 234 -3.02 9.57 19.55
CA ALA A 234 -4.39 9.82 19.98
C ALA A 234 -5.31 10.17 18.80
N LYS A 235 -4.82 10.99 17.85
CA LYS A 235 -5.58 11.32 16.64
C LYS A 235 -5.74 10.12 15.70
N CYS A 236 -4.74 9.24 15.60
CA CYS A 236 -4.87 7.97 14.88
C CYS A 236 -5.98 7.10 15.48
N GLU A 237 -6.10 7.01 16.81
CA GLU A 237 -7.17 6.27 17.47
C GLU A 237 -8.56 6.89 17.23
N GLU A 238 -8.67 8.22 17.32
CA GLU A 238 -9.91 8.94 17.01
C GLU A 238 -10.37 8.66 15.58
N ILE A 239 -9.49 8.83 14.59
CA ILE A 239 -9.78 8.55 13.18
C ILE A 239 -10.11 7.07 12.97
N SER A 240 -9.41 6.16 13.66
CA SER A 240 -9.70 4.72 13.57
C SER A 240 -11.10 4.38 14.12
N ALA A 241 -11.54 5.04 15.19
CA ALA A 241 -12.90 4.90 15.71
C ALA A 241 -13.96 5.45 14.72
N GLU A 242 -13.68 6.59 14.08
CA GLU A 242 -14.53 7.14 13.00
C GLU A 242 -14.64 6.17 11.82
N LEU A 243 -13.52 5.56 11.40
CA LEU A 243 -13.49 4.56 10.33
C LEU A 243 -14.25 3.29 10.69
N ALA A 244 -14.18 2.84 11.95
CA ALA A 244 -14.93 1.68 12.41
C ALA A 244 -16.44 1.95 12.42
N ALA A 245 -16.86 3.18 12.73
CA ALA A 245 -18.26 3.59 12.73
C ALA A 245 -18.82 3.80 11.30
N ASP A 246 -18.03 4.42 10.42
CA ASP A 246 -18.37 4.65 9.01
C ASP A 246 -17.15 4.40 8.09
N PRO A 247 -16.96 3.15 7.63
CA PRO A 247 -15.79 2.80 6.84
C PRO A 247 -15.82 3.40 5.44
N GLN A 248 -16.99 3.70 4.88
CA GLN A 248 -17.16 4.18 3.49
C GLN A 248 -16.31 3.37 2.48
N PRO A 249 -16.60 2.06 2.31
CA PRO A 249 -15.83 1.20 1.41
C PRO A 249 -15.83 1.71 -0.03
N ALA A 250 -14.73 1.43 -0.73
CA ALA A 250 -14.54 1.85 -2.12
C ALA A 250 -14.25 0.64 -3.03
N LEU A 251 -14.58 0.78 -4.30
CA LEU A 251 -14.31 -0.22 -5.33
C LEU A 251 -13.01 0.11 -6.06
N PHE A 252 -12.05 -0.81 -6.03
CA PHE A 252 -10.77 -0.73 -6.69
C PHE A 252 -10.85 -1.56 -7.97
N ASP A 253 -11.12 -0.88 -9.08
CA ASP A 253 -11.36 -1.48 -10.40
C ASP A 253 -10.13 -1.45 -11.31
N LYS A 254 -9.00 -0.94 -10.81
CA LYS A 254 -7.78 -0.72 -11.57
C LYS A 254 -6.55 -1.09 -10.76
N LEU A 255 -5.57 -1.62 -11.49
CA LEU A 255 -4.20 -1.78 -11.06
C LEU A 255 -3.30 -0.77 -11.76
N TRP A 256 -2.19 -0.43 -11.12
CA TRP A 256 -1.05 0.18 -11.77
C TRP A 256 0.11 -0.81 -11.83
N TYR A 257 0.73 -0.95 -13.00
CA TYR A 257 2.15 -1.30 -13.09
C TYR A 257 2.95 -0.01 -13.05
N VAL A 258 3.78 0.17 -12.02
CA VAL A 258 4.56 1.40 -11.82
C VAL A 258 6.04 1.07 -11.87
N GLU A 259 6.79 1.87 -12.62
CA GLU A 259 8.24 1.97 -12.47
C GLU A 259 8.50 2.94 -11.32
N GLU A 260 8.92 2.42 -10.17
CA GLU A 260 9.23 3.26 -9.00
C GLU A 260 10.60 3.89 -9.21
N THR A 261 10.64 5.20 -9.44
CA THR A 261 11.87 5.95 -9.70
C THR A 261 12.41 6.64 -8.46
N HIS A 262 11.62 6.74 -7.38
CA HIS A 262 11.97 7.43 -6.15
C HIS A 262 11.75 6.54 -4.93
N HIS A 263 12.59 6.70 -3.91
CA HIS A 263 12.46 5.93 -2.68
C HIS A 263 11.09 6.16 -2.00
N PHE A 264 10.41 5.08 -1.62
CA PHE A 264 9.15 5.13 -0.86
C PHE A 264 8.00 5.85 -1.57
N SER A 265 8.07 5.99 -2.90
CA SER A 265 7.14 6.79 -3.66
C SER A 265 7.04 6.25 -5.08
N PRO A 266 5.84 5.82 -5.55
CA PRO A 266 5.60 5.28 -6.89
C PRO A 266 5.59 6.40 -7.95
N GLN A 267 6.61 7.25 -7.92
CA GLN A 267 6.87 8.25 -8.93
C GLN A 267 7.47 7.55 -10.13
N GLY A 268 6.95 7.83 -11.32
CA GLY A 268 7.49 7.29 -12.56
C GLY A 268 6.40 6.93 -13.57
N PRO A 269 6.79 6.38 -14.72
CA PRO A 269 5.84 5.86 -15.69
C PRO A 269 4.94 4.79 -15.07
N ARG A 270 3.64 4.90 -15.34
CA ARG A 270 2.63 3.94 -14.89
C ARG A 270 1.71 3.53 -16.02
N THR A 271 1.34 2.26 -16.03
CA THR A 271 0.31 1.72 -16.92
C THR A 271 -0.91 1.35 -16.08
N VAL A 272 -2.08 1.86 -16.48
CA VAL A 272 -3.34 1.52 -15.83
C VAL A 272 -3.91 0.25 -16.45
N ILE A 273 -4.23 -0.73 -15.63
CA ILE A 273 -4.75 -2.03 -16.06
C ILE A 273 -6.10 -2.24 -15.36
N PRO A 274 -7.20 -2.40 -16.11
CA PRO A 274 -8.51 -2.61 -15.50
C PRO A 274 -8.66 -4.03 -14.94
N LEU A 275 -9.45 -4.17 -13.88
CA LEU A 275 -9.93 -5.44 -13.35
C LEU A 275 -11.32 -5.69 -13.91
N VAL A 276 -11.46 -6.64 -14.82
CA VAL A 276 -12.70 -6.88 -15.58
C VAL A 276 -13.22 -8.31 -15.44
N GLY A 277 -12.60 -9.12 -14.57
CA GLY A 277 -13.03 -10.49 -14.32
C GLY A 277 -14.48 -10.55 -13.82
N GLY A 278 -15.25 -11.47 -14.37
CA GLY A 278 -16.64 -11.70 -13.98
C GLY A 278 -17.65 -10.65 -14.48
N GLN A 279 -17.22 -9.69 -15.31
CA GLN A 279 -18.15 -8.86 -16.06
C GLN A 279 -18.61 -9.64 -17.30
N GLU A 280 -19.92 -9.86 -17.48
CA GLU A 280 -20.46 -10.36 -18.74
C GLU A 280 -20.02 -9.41 -19.86
N GLN A 281 -19.21 -9.89 -20.80
CA GLN A 281 -18.87 -9.14 -21.99
C GLN A 281 -20.17 -8.89 -22.76
N THR A 282 -20.72 -7.70 -22.64
CA THR A 282 -21.85 -7.28 -23.47
C THR A 282 -21.30 -7.16 -24.89
N GLN A 283 -21.59 -8.16 -25.72
CA GLN A 283 -21.34 -8.13 -27.17
C GLN A 283 -22.20 -7.07 -27.85
#